data_AF-A0A8S4PBR5-F1
#
_entry.id   AF-A0A8S4PBR5-F1
#
_cell.length_a   1.000
_cell.length_b   1.000
_cell.length_c   1.000
_cell.angle_alpha   90.00
_cell.angle_beta   90.00
_cell.angle_gamma   90.00
#
_symmetry.space_group_name_H-M   'P 1'
#
loop_
_entity.id
_entity.type
_entity.pdbx_description
1 polymer ?
#
loop_
_entity_poly.entity_id
_entity_poly.type
_entity_poly.pdbx_seq_one_letter_code
_entity_poly.pdbx_strand_id
1 'polypeptide(L)'
;MRNIVIYSVMSVILFSNEVTGYTSGAPASQCTMMTPGHYPSTSNDISGTPYTITPSSSTYTPGASMTITLAGSQTYKGFFIQARAPGSDTPLGTFSNPSTSTKLQTCPGGTNNAVTHSDGTTKSTSTMTWAAPGDLTGDVQFITTFVTQYNSIWVKVPSAILTKGTTVATNTTIAPANNATETTESMTDPTGTTATTPTSYGIQVRPSFQLMSGILCAFGALRMAIC
;
A
#
# COMPACT_ATOMS: atom_id res chain seq x y z
N MET A 1 3.19 -33.47 -50.91
CA MET A 1 2.30 -33.65 -49.73
C MET A 1 3.03 -33.78 -48.39
N ARG A 2 4.36 -33.60 -48.30
CA ARG A 2 5.13 -33.76 -47.05
C ARG A 2 5.51 -32.43 -46.35
N ASN A 3 5.21 -31.30 -46.98
CA ASN A 3 5.60 -29.97 -46.48
C ASN A 3 4.40 -29.16 -45.95
N ILE A 4 3.16 -29.53 -46.29
CA ILE A 4 1.93 -28.86 -45.81
C ILE A 4 1.65 -29.16 -44.33
N VAL A 5 2.03 -30.36 -43.86
CA VAL A 5 1.82 -30.77 -42.45
C VAL A 5 2.74 -30.00 -41.49
N ILE A 6 3.89 -29.50 -41.96
CA ILE A 6 4.85 -28.77 -41.12
C ILE A 6 4.35 -27.33 -40.86
N TYR A 7 3.71 -26.70 -41.85
CA TYR A 7 3.13 -25.36 -41.68
C TYR A 7 1.88 -25.36 -40.78
N SER A 8 1.12 -26.46 -40.74
CA SER A 8 -0.01 -26.60 -39.81
C SER A 8 0.41 -26.79 -38.35
N VAL A 9 1.61 -27.30 -38.08
CA VAL A 9 2.12 -27.50 -36.71
C VAL A 9 2.79 -26.24 -36.15
N MET A 10 3.35 -25.38 -37.01
CA MET A 10 3.97 -24.10 -36.63
C MET A 10 3.02 -22.90 -36.59
N SER A 11 1.73 -23.09 -36.86
CA SER A 11 0.73 -22.00 -36.85
C SER A 11 -0.17 -21.98 -35.61
N VAL A 12 0.08 -22.85 -34.63
CA VAL A 12 -0.46 -22.72 -33.27
C VAL A 12 0.55 -21.96 -32.40
N ILE A 13 0.96 -20.78 -32.88
CA ILE A 13 1.61 -19.80 -32.02
C ILE A 13 0.49 -19.29 -31.11
N LEU A 14 0.48 -19.82 -29.89
CA LEU A 14 -0.30 -19.32 -28.77
C LEU A 14 -0.12 -17.80 -28.75
N PHE A 15 -1.17 -17.07 -29.13
CA PHE A 15 -1.28 -15.65 -28.83
C PHE A 15 -1.39 -15.54 -27.31
N SER A 16 -0.24 -15.60 -26.64
CA SER A 16 -0.07 -15.12 -25.28
C SER A 16 -0.39 -13.64 -25.37
N ASN A 17 -1.66 -13.30 -25.12
CA ASN A 17 -2.08 -11.92 -24.94
C ASN A 17 -1.30 -11.41 -23.73
N GLU A 18 -0.17 -10.76 -23.99
CA GLU A 18 0.50 -9.97 -22.98
C GLU A 18 -0.39 -8.77 -22.71
N VAL A 19 -1.35 -8.98 -21.83
CA VAL A 19 -2.10 -7.92 -21.20
C VAL A 19 -1.08 -7.12 -20.40
N THR A 20 -0.67 -5.98 -20.94
CA THR A 20 0.07 -4.97 -20.20
C THR A 20 -0.87 -4.44 -19.13
N GLY A 21 -0.60 -4.81 -17.88
CA GLY A 21 -1.30 -4.24 -16.74
C GLY A 21 -1.13 -2.72 -16.75
N TYR A 22 -2.19 -2.00 -16.41
CA TYR A 22 -2.17 -0.54 -16.39
C TYR A 22 -0.99 -0.04 -15.54
N THR A 23 -0.13 0.77 -16.13
CA THR A 23 1.20 1.08 -15.57
C THR A 23 1.18 2.07 -14.40
N SER A 24 0.02 2.53 -13.96
CA SER A 24 -0.07 3.60 -12.95
C SER A 24 -0.42 3.14 -11.55
N GLY A 25 -0.73 1.86 -11.32
CA GLY A 25 -1.24 1.42 -10.01
C GLY A 25 -2.60 2.03 -9.64
N ALA A 26 -3.08 1.72 -8.43
CA ALA A 26 -4.36 2.24 -7.93
C ALA A 26 -4.29 3.75 -7.61
N PRO A 27 -5.23 4.58 -8.11
CA PRO A 27 -5.30 6.00 -7.76
C PRO A 27 -5.89 6.23 -6.37
N ALA A 28 -5.71 7.43 -5.81
CA ALA A 28 -6.22 7.79 -4.49
C ALA A 28 -7.76 7.71 -4.39
N SER A 29 -8.48 7.82 -5.50
CA SER A 29 -9.95 7.62 -5.53
C SER A 29 -10.38 6.20 -5.19
N GLN A 30 -9.50 5.21 -5.28
CA GLN A 30 -9.79 3.81 -4.92
C GLN A 30 -9.42 3.47 -3.47
N CYS A 31 -8.99 4.44 -2.67
CA CYS A 31 -8.52 4.18 -1.30
C CYS A 31 -9.58 3.51 -0.42
N THR A 32 -10.84 3.92 -0.50
CA THR A 32 -11.93 3.37 0.35
C THR A 32 -12.41 2.02 -0.18
N MET A 33 -12.83 1.98 -1.44
CA MET A 33 -13.43 0.79 -2.05
C MET A 33 -12.42 -0.33 -2.29
N MET A 34 -11.17 0.03 -2.59
CA MET A 34 -10.11 -0.90 -3.00
C MET A 34 -10.49 -1.79 -4.20
N THR A 35 -11.56 -1.46 -4.90
CA THR A 35 -12.00 -2.14 -6.12
C THR A 35 -11.27 -1.49 -7.31
N PRO A 36 -10.76 -2.27 -8.28
CA PRO A 36 -10.23 -1.68 -9.51
C PRO A 36 -11.29 -0.82 -10.22
N GLY A 37 -10.92 0.41 -10.59
CA GLY A 37 -11.87 1.41 -11.10
C GLY A 37 -12.14 1.35 -12.61
N HIS A 38 -11.66 0.33 -13.30
CA HIS A 38 -11.81 0.19 -14.75
C HIS A 38 -12.58 -1.10 -15.06
N TYR A 39 -13.68 -0.96 -15.81
CA TYR A 39 -14.64 -2.01 -16.18
C TYR A 39 -15.46 -2.58 -15.01
N PRO A 40 -16.60 -3.25 -15.26
CA PRO A 40 -17.29 -4.02 -14.24
C PRO A 40 -16.39 -5.18 -13.79
N SER A 41 -15.58 -4.95 -12.75
CA SER A 41 -14.82 -6.02 -12.11
C SER A 41 -15.70 -6.67 -11.05
N THR A 42 -16.05 -7.95 -11.25
CA THR A 42 -16.61 -8.78 -10.18
C THR A 42 -15.47 -9.30 -9.32
N SER A 43 -15.55 -9.11 -8.00
CA SER A 43 -14.63 -9.77 -7.07
C SER A 43 -14.94 -11.26 -7.03
N ASN A 44 -13.89 -12.07 -7.06
CA ASN A 44 -13.98 -13.48 -6.69
C ASN A 44 -14.20 -13.58 -5.18
N ASP A 45 -14.70 -14.74 -4.76
CA ASP A 45 -14.82 -15.08 -3.35
C ASP A 45 -13.43 -15.13 -2.70
N ILE A 46 -13.32 -14.48 -1.54
CA ILE A 46 -12.08 -14.42 -0.75
C ILE A 46 -11.84 -15.70 0.07
N SER A 47 -12.87 -16.53 0.30
CA SER A 47 -12.75 -17.76 1.10
C SER A 47 -11.74 -18.77 0.54
N GLY A 48 -11.52 -18.75 -0.79
CA GLY A 48 -10.58 -19.59 -1.52
C GLY A 48 -9.46 -18.80 -2.22
N THR A 49 -9.12 -17.61 -1.73
CA THR A 49 -8.05 -16.78 -2.32
C THR A 49 -6.72 -17.54 -2.37
N PRO A 50 -5.97 -17.51 -3.49
CA PRO A 50 -4.64 -18.12 -3.57
C PRO A 50 -3.55 -17.23 -2.92
N TYR A 51 -3.92 -16.08 -2.36
CA TYR A 51 -3.00 -15.06 -1.85
C TYR A 51 -3.05 -14.93 -0.33
N THR A 52 -1.90 -14.66 0.27
CA THR A 52 -1.74 -14.44 1.70
C THR A 52 -1.05 -13.11 1.98
N ILE A 53 -1.42 -12.51 3.11
CA ILE A 53 -0.80 -11.30 3.66
C ILE A 53 -0.22 -11.68 5.02
N THR A 54 1.11 -11.65 5.12
CA THR A 54 1.83 -12.12 6.30
C THR A 54 2.68 -11.00 6.88
N PRO A 55 2.20 -10.36 7.97
CA PRO A 55 3.01 -9.51 8.82
C PRO A 55 4.09 -10.32 9.54
N SER A 56 5.24 -9.73 9.84
CA SER A 56 6.37 -10.43 10.47
C SER A 56 6.12 -10.82 11.94
N SER A 57 5.03 -10.34 12.54
CA SER A 57 4.57 -10.66 13.90
C SER A 57 3.05 -10.57 13.97
N SER A 58 2.42 -11.32 14.89
CA SER A 58 0.99 -11.20 15.23
C SER A 58 0.68 -10.01 16.14
N THR A 59 1.71 -9.29 16.59
CA THR A 59 1.59 -8.09 17.42
C THR A 59 2.39 -6.95 16.82
N TYR A 60 1.90 -5.71 16.99
CA TYR A 60 2.62 -4.49 16.61
C TYR A 60 2.97 -3.67 17.85
N THR A 61 4.10 -2.97 17.80
CA THR A 61 4.47 -1.96 18.81
C THR A 61 4.21 -0.57 18.23
N PRO A 62 3.44 0.31 18.89
CA PRO A 62 3.25 1.68 18.41
C PRO A 62 4.59 2.39 18.16
N GLY A 63 4.70 3.09 17.04
CA GLY A 63 5.94 3.76 16.60
C GLY A 63 7.03 2.83 16.03
N ALA A 64 6.86 1.51 16.13
CA ALA A 64 7.78 0.56 15.52
C ALA A 64 7.36 0.18 14.10
N SER A 65 8.32 -0.37 13.35
CA SER A 65 8.11 -0.88 11.99
C SER A 65 8.15 -2.40 11.96
N MET A 66 7.44 -2.98 11.00
CA MET A 66 7.47 -4.41 10.70
C MET A 66 7.43 -4.68 9.20
N THR A 67 7.89 -5.86 8.79
CA THR A 67 7.83 -6.28 7.39
C THR A 67 6.50 -6.95 7.11
N ILE A 68 5.88 -6.57 6.01
CA ILE A 68 4.69 -7.23 5.47
C ILE A 68 5.08 -7.94 4.19
N THR A 69 4.63 -9.19 4.05
CA THR A 69 4.86 -10.01 2.87
C THR A 69 3.54 -10.37 2.23
N LEU A 70 3.40 -10.06 0.94
CA LEU A 70 2.32 -10.53 0.09
C LEU A 70 2.83 -11.72 -0.72
N ALA A 71 2.17 -12.86 -0.63
CA ALA A 71 2.55 -14.06 -1.36
C ALA A 71 1.33 -14.70 -2.03
N GLY A 72 1.56 -15.51 -3.05
CA GLY A 72 0.51 -16.30 -3.70
C GLY A 72 1.00 -17.67 -4.14
N SER A 73 0.11 -18.66 -4.10
CA SER A 73 0.31 -19.94 -4.82
C SER A 73 0.17 -19.76 -6.33
N GLN A 74 -0.48 -18.67 -6.74
CA GLN A 74 -0.54 -18.16 -8.11
C GLN A 74 0.16 -16.82 -8.19
N THR A 75 0.51 -16.40 -9.40
CA THR A 75 1.09 -15.07 -9.63
C THR A 75 0.01 -14.00 -9.74
N TYR A 76 0.36 -12.77 -9.37
CA TYR A 76 -0.46 -11.58 -9.52
C TYR A 76 0.32 -10.49 -10.25
N LYS A 77 -0.39 -9.61 -10.97
CA LYS A 77 0.21 -8.47 -11.69
C LYS A 77 0.02 -7.17 -10.92
N GLY A 78 -1.17 -7.01 -10.34
CA GLY A 78 -1.53 -5.83 -9.57
C GLY A 78 -1.91 -6.17 -8.13
N PHE A 79 -1.65 -5.22 -7.24
CA PHE A 79 -2.24 -5.22 -5.90
C PHE A 79 -2.47 -3.80 -5.40
N PHE A 80 -3.23 -3.70 -4.31
CA PHE A 80 -3.38 -2.48 -3.52
C PHE A 80 -3.59 -2.85 -2.05
N ILE A 81 -2.69 -2.42 -1.16
CA ILE A 81 -2.70 -2.76 0.27
C ILE A 81 -2.82 -1.52 1.14
N GLN A 82 -3.56 -1.67 2.24
CA GLN A 82 -3.65 -0.74 3.37
C GLN A 82 -3.62 -1.51 4.68
N ALA A 83 -3.20 -0.84 5.76
CA ALA A 83 -3.53 -1.27 7.13
C ALA A 83 -4.76 -0.49 7.60
N ARG A 84 -5.71 -1.14 8.27
CA ARG A 84 -6.92 -0.49 8.81
C ARG A 84 -7.29 -1.10 10.16
N ALA A 85 -8.10 -0.40 10.94
CA ALA A 85 -8.81 -1.05 12.03
C ALA A 85 -9.86 -2.03 11.44
N PRO A 86 -10.11 -3.19 12.06
CA PRO A 86 -11.16 -4.10 11.60
C PRO A 86 -12.50 -3.38 11.45
N GLY A 87 -13.12 -3.49 10.26
CA GLY A 87 -14.39 -2.82 9.94
C GLY A 87 -14.30 -1.32 9.60
N SER A 88 -13.09 -0.74 9.57
CA SER A 88 -12.88 0.66 9.17
C SER A 88 -12.46 0.78 7.70
N ASP A 89 -12.73 1.94 7.11
CA ASP A 89 -12.22 2.33 5.79
C ASP A 89 -11.05 3.32 5.86
N THR A 90 -10.61 3.71 7.06
CA THR A 90 -9.52 4.68 7.25
C THR A 90 -8.16 3.95 7.30
N PRO A 91 -7.21 4.29 6.41
CA PRO A 91 -5.86 3.74 6.45
C PRO A 91 -5.09 4.18 7.71
N LEU A 92 -4.25 3.29 8.22
CA LEU A 92 -3.42 3.49 9.40
C LEU A 92 -1.94 3.32 9.08
N GLY A 93 -1.11 4.14 9.73
CA GLY A 93 0.34 4.04 9.63
C GLY A 93 0.90 4.47 8.29
N THR A 94 2.15 4.11 8.08
CA THR A 94 2.92 4.54 6.91
C THR A 94 3.73 3.38 6.37
N PHE A 95 3.70 3.21 5.05
CA PHE A 95 4.52 2.23 4.36
C PHE A 95 5.81 2.84 3.84
N SER A 96 6.83 2.01 3.75
CA SER A 96 8.14 2.34 3.17
C SER A 96 8.78 1.08 2.56
N ASN A 97 9.89 1.28 1.86
CA ASN A 97 10.71 0.22 1.25
C ASN A 97 9.89 -0.81 0.44
N PRO A 98 9.01 -0.37 -0.48
CA PRO A 98 8.21 -1.29 -1.27
C PRO A 98 9.14 -2.00 -2.29
N SER A 99 8.89 -3.28 -2.56
CA SER A 99 9.68 -4.09 -3.50
C SER A 99 9.67 -3.52 -4.93
N THR A 100 10.51 -4.06 -5.82
CA THR A 100 10.53 -3.62 -7.22
C THR A 100 9.16 -3.76 -7.89
N SER A 101 8.88 -2.94 -8.91
CA SER A 101 7.59 -2.92 -9.60
C SER A 101 6.39 -2.57 -8.71
N THR A 102 6.65 -1.86 -7.60
CA THR A 102 5.65 -1.37 -6.65
C THR A 102 5.99 0.05 -6.19
N LYS A 103 4.99 0.78 -5.71
CA LYS A 103 5.15 2.17 -5.28
C LYS A 103 4.22 2.50 -4.12
N LEU A 104 4.61 3.51 -3.34
CA LEU A 104 3.80 4.09 -2.29
C LEU A 104 2.62 4.87 -2.89
N GLN A 105 1.51 4.89 -2.17
CA GLN A 105 0.33 5.67 -2.50
C GLN A 105 -0.13 6.42 -1.24
N THR A 106 -0.58 7.66 -1.46
CA THR A 106 -1.17 8.50 -0.43
C THR A 106 -2.69 8.48 -0.57
N CYS A 107 -3.33 7.97 0.48
CA CYS A 107 -4.76 7.96 0.69
C CYS A 107 -5.17 8.99 1.74
N PRO A 108 -6.45 9.40 1.79
CA PRO A 108 -6.95 10.27 2.85
C PRO A 108 -6.58 9.77 4.25
N GLY A 109 -6.26 10.69 5.16
CA GLY A 109 -5.87 10.38 6.54
C GLY A 109 -4.38 10.18 6.79
N GLY A 110 -3.50 10.34 5.78
CA GLY A 110 -2.06 10.23 5.98
C GLY A 110 -1.25 10.42 4.71
N THR A 111 0.06 10.11 4.78
CA THR A 111 0.97 10.07 3.63
C THR A 111 1.56 8.66 3.52
N ASN A 112 1.73 8.15 2.30
CA ASN A 112 2.29 6.81 2.05
C ASN A 112 1.62 5.71 2.87
N ASN A 113 0.32 5.85 3.17
CA ASN A 113 -0.48 4.95 3.98
C ASN A 113 -1.11 3.80 3.14
N ALA A 114 -0.67 3.63 1.90
CA ALA A 114 -0.99 2.51 1.04
C ALA A 114 0.18 2.16 0.10
N VAL A 115 0.15 0.95 -0.48
CA VAL A 115 1.11 0.51 -1.51
C VAL A 115 0.35 -0.10 -2.68
N THR A 116 0.81 0.15 -3.90
CA THR A 116 0.26 -0.43 -5.13
C THR A 116 1.36 -0.84 -6.11
N HIS A 117 1.02 -1.61 -7.13
CA HIS A 117 1.92 -1.92 -8.23
C HIS A 117 2.30 -0.66 -9.03
N SER A 118 3.53 -0.59 -9.54
CA SER A 118 3.97 0.50 -10.43
C SER A 118 3.93 0.12 -11.91
N ASP A 119 3.69 -1.15 -12.22
CA ASP A 119 3.61 -1.70 -13.57
C ASP A 119 2.95 -3.09 -13.52
N GLY A 120 2.72 -3.67 -14.71
CA GLY A 120 2.11 -4.99 -14.88
C GLY A 120 3.06 -6.19 -14.76
N THR A 121 4.28 -6.02 -14.24
CA THR A 121 5.23 -7.13 -14.07
C THR A 121 4.61 -8.20 -13.17
N THR A 122 4.71 -9.45 -13.58
CA THR A 122 4.21 -10.59 -12.82
C THR A 122 4.99 -10.77 -11.52
N LYS A 123 4.28 -10.99 -10.41
CA LYS A 123 4.82 -11.12 -9.06
C LYS A 123 4.30 -12.40 -8.42
N SER A 124 5.17 -13.10 -7.68
CA SER A 124 4.76 -14.16 -6.75
C SER A 124 4.83 -13.69 -5.30
N THR A 125 5.75 -12.76 -5.03
CA THR A 125 5.99 -12.18 -3.70
C THR A 125 6.24 -10.68 -3.82
N SER A 126 5.70 -9.90 -2.89
CA SER A 126 6.01 -8.48 -2.71
C SER A 126 6.28 -8.22 -1.23
N THR A 127 7.26 -7.39 -0.92
CA THR A 127 7.62 -7.03 0.46
C THR A 127 7.61 -5.53 0.64
N MET A 128 7.24 -5.09 1.83
CA MET A 128 7.15 -3.69 2.22
C MET A 128 7.33 -3.57 3.72
N THR A 129 7.73 -2.40 4.19
CA THR A 129 7.77 -2.08 5.61
C THR A 129 6.53 -1.27 5.97
N TRP A 130 5.90 -1.56 7.10
CA TRP A 130 4.82 -0.77 7.68
C TRP A 130 5.21 -0.28 9.06
N ALA A 131 5.08 1.04 9.29
CA ALA A 131 5.30 1.70 10.56
C ALA A 131 3.95 1.99 11.23
N ALA A 132 3.77 1.45 12.44
CA ALA A 132 2.61 1.74 13.27
C ALA A 132 2.67 3.21 13.76
N PRO A 133 1.57 3.98 13.71
CA PRO A 133 1.52 5.28 14.38
C PRO A 133 1.88 5.16 15.87
N GLY A 134 2.55 6.16 16.42
CA GLY A 134 3.00 6.15 17.82
C GLY A 134 1.85 6.17 18.83
N ASP A 135 0.73 6.76 18.45
CA ASP A 135 -0.50 6.89 19.22
C ASP A 135 -1.53 5.79 18.91
N LEU A 136 -1.16 4.82 18.05
CA LEU A 136 -2.09 3.79 17.61
C LEU A 136 -2.56 2.90 18.78
N THR A 137 -3.88 2.77 18.88
CA THR A 137 -4.56 1.88 19.82
C THR A 137 -5.50 0.94 19.07
N GLY A 138 -5.82 -0.20 19.69
CA GLY A 138 -6.72 -1.20 19.13
C GLY A 138 -6.06 -2.15 18.16
N ASP A 139 -6.90 -2.84 17.40
CA ASP A 139 -6.48 -3.90 16.48
C ASP A 139 -6.21 -3.34 15.08
N VAL A 140 -5.29 -4.00 14.38
CA VAL A 140 -4.94 -3.69 12.99
C VAL A 140 -5.16 -4.91 12.11
N GLN A 141 -5.66 -4.69 10.91
CA GLN A 141 -5.74 -5.69 9.87
C GLN A 141 -5.20 -5.11 8.57
N PHE A 142 -4.30 -5.84 7.93
CA PHE A 142 -3.90 -5.50 6.57
C PHE A 142 -4.96 -6.03 5.63
N ILE A 143 -5.38 -5.20 4.69
CA ILE A 143 -6.32 -5.59 3.65
C ILE A 143 -5.69 -5.31 2.30
N THR A 144 -5.81 -6.28 1.39
CA THR A 144 -5.19 -6.20 0.07
C THR A 144 -6.16 -6.61 -1.01
N THR A 145 -6.23 -5.83 -2.08
CA THR A 145 -6.84 -6.28 -3.32
C THR A 145 -5.76 -6.87 -4.21
N PHE A 146 -5.99 -8.06 -4.77
CA PHE A 146 -5.10 -8.72 -5.72
C PHE A 146 -5.74 -8.79 -7.11
N VAL A 147 -4.91 -8.63 -8.16
CA VAL A 147 -5.33 -8.69 -9.56
C VAL A 147 -4.35 -9.57 -10.34
N THR A 148 -4.85 -10.66 -10.91
CA THR A 148 -4.08 -11.53 -11.83
C THR A 148 -4.31 -11.11 -13.28
N GLN A 149 -5.57 -10.93 -13.64
CA GLN A 149 -6.05 -10.53 -14.97
C GLN A 149 -7.35 -9.71 -14.80
N TYR A 150 -7.87 -9.13 -15.88
CA TYR A 150 -9.03 -8.21 -15.83
C TYR A 150 -10.26 -8.76 -15.11
N ASN A 151 -10.52 -10.07 -15.19
CA ASN A 151 -11.67 -10.75 -14.59
C ASN A 151 -11.30 -11.63 -13.38
N SER A 152 -10.04 -11.57 -12.92
CA SER A 152 -9.54 -12.41 -11.84
C SER A 152 -8.96 -11.52 -10.74
N ILE A 153 -9.87 -11.09 -9.86
CA ILE A 153 -9.66 -10.06 -8.83
C ILE A 153 -10.19 -10.58 -7.50
N TRP A 154 -9.49 -10.30 -6.40
CA TRP A 154 -9.94 -10.55 -5.03
C TRP A 154 -9.86 -9.24 -4.27
N VAL A 155 -11.00 -8.66 -3.92
CA VAL A 155 -11.08 -7.34 -3.28
C VAL A 155 -11.07 -7.48 -1.76
N LYS A 156 -10.30 -6.60 -1.08
CA LYS A 156 -10.22 -6.51 0.39
C LYS A 156 -9.95 -7.87 1.08
N VAL A 157 -9.01 -8.64 0.55
CA VAL A 157 -8.52 -9.87 1.22
C VAL A 157 -7.84 -9.47 2.53
N PRO A 158 -8.32 -9.96 3.69
CA PRO A 158 -7.75 -9.60 4.98
C PRO A 158 -6.54 -10.48 5.37
N SER A 159 -5.61 -9.90 6.12
CA SER A 159 -4.64 -10.65 6.94
C SER A 159 -5.28 -11.14 8.24
N ALA A 160 -4.53 -11.93 9.00
CA ALA A 160 -4.80 -12.08 10.43
C ALA A 160 -4.78 -10.71 11.13
N ILE A 161 -5.56 -10.59 12.20
CA ILE A 161 -5.59 -9.38 13.03
C ILE A 161 -4.30 -9.30 13.85
N LEU A 162 -3.73 -8.11 13.90
CA LEU A 162 -2.62 -7.74 14.76
C LEU A 162 -3.14 -7.02 16.00
N THR A 163 -2.68 -7.47 17.16
CA THR A 163 -2.97 -6.82 18.43
C THR A 163 -1.80 -5.93 18.86
N LYS A 164 -2.06 -4.95 19.72
CA LYS A 164 -1.00 -4.15 20.32
C LYS A 164 -0.12 -5.02 21.21
N GLY A 165 1.18 -5.04 20.93
CA GLY A 165 2.17 -5.73 21.75
C GLY A 165 2.25 -5.10 23.14
N THR A 166 2.22 -5.92 24.17
CA THR A 166 2.54 -5.49 25.53
C THR A 166 4.05 -5.35 25.59
N THR A 167 4.56 -4.12 25.73
CA THR A 167 5.92 -3.94 26.22
C THR A 167 5.96 -4.55 27.61
N VAL A 168 6.46 -5.79 27.73
CA VAL A 168 6.87 -6.29 29.03
C VAL A 168 7.98 -5.35 29.45
N ALA A 169 7.68 -4.45 30.37
CA ALA A 169 8.70 -3.74 31.09
C ALA A 169 9.54 -4.84 31.73
N THR A 170 10.69 -5.13 31.14
CA THR A 170 11.73 -5.88 31.82
C THR A 170 12.03 -5.05 33.06
N ASN A 171 11.48 -5.48 34.20
CA ASN A 171 11.93 -4.99 35.50
C ASN A 171 13.43 -5.22 35.50
N THR A 172 14.19 -4.16 35.24
CA THR A 172 15.62 -4.10 35.52
C THR A 172 15.71 -4.38 37.00
N THR A 173 16.06 -5.61 37.37
CA THR A 173 16.48 -5.94 38.72
C THR A 173 17.75 -5.12 38.95
N ILE A 174 17.58 -3.95 39.57
CA ILE A 174 18.68 -3.10 40.03
C ILE A 174 19.46 -3.97 41.02
N ALA A 175 20.64 -4.42 40.61
CA ALA A 175 21.64 -4.95 41.53
C ALA A 175 21.96 -3.86 42.57
N PRO A 176 22.15 -4.20 43.86
CA PRO A 176 22.33 -3.22 44.91
C PRO A 176 23.63 -2.44 44.70
N ALA A 177 23.51 -1.16 44.36
CA ALA A 177 24.63 -0.23 44.33
C ALA A 177 24.97 0.18 45.76
N ASN A 178 26.13 -0.27 46.23
CA ASN A 178 26.78 0.15 47.46
C ASN A 178 27.37 1.55 47.30
N ASN A 179 26.74 2.50 47.98
CA ASN A 179 27.30 3.68 48.65
C ASN A 179 28.40 4.47 47.92
N ALA A 180 28.01 5.59 47.29
CA ALA A 180 28.89 6.74 47.15
C ALA A 180 28.07 8.03 47.36
N THR A 181 28.63 8.86 48.24
CA THR A 181 28.06 10.03 48.90
C THR A 181 27.88 11.24 47.96
N GLU A 182 26.77 11.94 48.22
CA GLU A 182 26.38 13.31 47.90
C GLU A 182 27.45 14.31 47.42
N THR A 183 27.11 15.10 46.39
CA THR A 183 27.41 16.54 46.41
C THR A 183 26.30 17.32 45.71
N THR A 184 25.59 18.09 46.53
CA THR A 184 24.56 19.05 46.20
C THR A 184 25.21 20.36 45.74
N GLU A 185 24.96 20.83 44.53
CA GLU A 185 25.11 22.25 44.19
C GLU A 185 23.95 22.76 43.31
N SER A 186 23.54 23.98 43.65
CA SER A 186 22.27 24.63 43.36
C SER A 186 22.39 25.67 42.25
N MET A 187 21.45 25.60 41.30
CA MET A 187 20.68 26.67 40.64
C MET A 187 21.34 28.04 40.37
N THR A 188 21.31 28.49 39.11
CA THR A 188 20.75 29.80 38.73
C THR A 188 20.54 29.93 37.21
N ASP A 189 19.30 30.29 36.87
CA ASP A 189 18.83 30.82 35.58
C ASP A 189 19.31 32.29 35.39
N PRO A 190 19.48 32.77 34.15
CA PRO A 190 18.53 33.80 33.70
C PRO A 190 18.15 33.72 32.20
N THR A 191 16.84 33.63 31.95
CA THR A 191 15.98 34.56 31.18
C THR A 191 16.58 35.28 29.95
N GLY A 192 15.94 35.13 28.77
CA GLY A 192 16.05 36.12 27.68
C GLY A 192 15.43 35.75 26.32
N THR A 193 14.15 36.09 26.12
CA THR A 193 13.50 36.74 24.93
C THR A 193 14.21 36.61 23.56
N THR A 194 13.56 36.21 22.46
CA THR A 194 12.82 37.12 21.56
C THR A 194 12.02 36.36 20.50
N ALA A 195 10.77 36.78 20.30
CA ALA A 195 9.90 36.40 19.20
C ALA A 195 10.13 37.29 17.98
N THR A 196 10.17 36.70 16.78
CA THR A 196 10.06 37.42 15.50
C THR A 196 9.22 36.63 14.51
N THR A 197 8.02 37.14 14.22
CA THR A 197 7.30 36.99 12.93
C THR A 197 7.61 38.28 12.13
N PRO A 198 7.79 38.25 10.80
CA PRO A 198 6.68 38.20 9.83
C PRO A 198 7.05 37.23 8.67
N THR A 199 6.19 36.78 7.75
CA THR A 199 5.40 37.59 6.82
C THR A 199 4.45 36.65 6.07
N SER A 200 3.17 37.02 6.08
CA SER A 200 2.13 36.47 5.22
C SER A 200 2.37 36.91 3.78
N TYR A 201 2.46 35.97 2.84
CA TYR A 201 2.25 36.23 1.41
C TYR A 201 1.03 35.43 0.98
N GLY A 202 -0.11 36.11 0.87
CA GLY A 202 -1.24 35.65 0.09
C GLY A 202 -1.01 35.90 -1.40
N ILE A 203 -2.04 35.60 -2.21
CA ILE A 203 -2.22 35.84 -3.67
C ILE A 203 -1.79 34.61 -4.51
N GLN A 204 -2.59 33.98 -5.38
CA GLN A 204 -3.95 34.21 -5.87
C GLN A 204 -4.49 32.89 -6.47
N VAL A 205 -5.80 32.69 -6.30
CA VAL A 205 -6.67 31.84 -7.10
C VAL A 205 -6.64 32.26 -8.58
N ARG A 206 -6.54 31.29 -9.49
CA ARG A 206 -7.06 31.41 -10.86
C ARG A 206 -7.86 30.15 -11.21
N PRO A 207 -9.18 30.26 -11.44
CA PRO A 207 -9.95 29.22 -12.11
C PRO A 207 -9.81 29.42 -13.61
N SER A 208 -9.53 28.36 -14.35
CA SER A 208 -9.70 28.35 -15.80
C SER A 208 -10.49 27.11 -16.18
N PHE A 209 -11.80 27.37 -16.34
CA PHE A 209 -12.72 26.63 -17.18
C PHE A 209 -12.10 26.39 -18.56
N GLN A 210 -12.19 25.17 -19.08
CA GLN A 210 -12.66 25.01 -20.46
C GLN A 210 -13.32 23.64 -20.67
N LEU A 211 -14.59 23.72 -21.05
CA LEU A 211 -15.44 22.66 -21.58
C LEU A 211 -15.19 22.48 -23.09
N MET A 212 -15.65 21.32 -23.58
CA MET A 212 -15.80 20.90 -24.99
C MET A 212 -14.50 20.36 -25.61
N SER A 213 -14.49 19.25 -26.35
CA SER A 213 -15.53 18.76 -27.25
C SER A 213 -15.44 17.24 -27.42
N GLY A 214 -16.58 16.58 -27.58
CA GLY A 214 -16.65 15.19 -28.02
C GLY A 214 -16.21 15.05 -29.48
N ILE A 215 -15.55 13.94 -29.78
CA ILE A 215 -15.34 13.44 -31.14
C ILE A 215 -15.57 11.93 -31.10
N LEU A 216 -16.64 11.52 -31.79
CA LEU A 216 -16.88 10.17 -32.29
C LEU A 216 -15.74 9.80 -33.26
N CYS A 217 -15.10 8.65 -33.06
CA CYS A 217 -14.42 7.94 -34.13
C CYS A 217 -14.65 6.44 -33.98
N ALA A 218 -15.14 5.85 -35.07
CA ALA A 218 -15.55 4.47 -35.19
C ALA A 218 -14.39 3.57 -35.63
N PHE A 219 -14.46 2.31 -35.19
CA PHE A 219 -13.81 1.09 -35.70
C PHE A 219 -12.30 1.10 -36.03
N GLY A 220 -11.53 0.39 -35.21
CA GLY A 220 -10.32 -0.30 -35.66
C GLY A 220 -9.18 -0.33 -34.64
N ALA A 221 -8.86 -1.52 -34.14
CA ALA A 221 -7.69 -1.90 -33.34
C ALA A 221 -7.58 -1.28 -31.92
N LEU A 222 -7.85 -2.13 -30.94
CA LEU A 222 -7.84 -1.92 -29.50
C LEU A 222 -6.46 -1.44 -28.97
N ARG A 223 -6.21 -0.14 -29.07
CA ARG A 223 -5.23 0.60 -28.27
C ARG A 223 -5.96 1.76 -27.63
N MET A 224 -6.29 1.64 -26.34
CA MET A 224 -6.92 2.72 -25.59
C MET A 224 -6.29 2.79 -24.21
N ALA A 225 -5.14 3.46 -24.17
CA ALA A 225 -4.84 4.35 -23.07
C ALA A 225 -5.57 5.66 -23.37
N ILE A 226 -6.36 6.18 -22.44
CA ILE A 226 -6.65 7.59 -22.15
C ILE A 226 -7.70 7.59 -21.02
N CYS A 227 -7.56 8.55 -20.11
CA CYS A 227 -8.32 8.80 -18.89
C CYS A 227 -9.84 8.71 -19.02
#